data_AF-A0A382MIR4-F1
#
_entry.id   AF-A0A382MIR4-F1
#
_cell.length_a   1.000
_cell.length_b   1.000
_cell.length_c   1.000
_cell.angle_alpha   90.00
_cell.angle_beta   90.00
_cell.angle_gamma   90.00
#
_symmetry.space_group_name_H-M   'P 1'
#
loop_
_entity.id
_entity.type
_entity.pdbx_description
1 polymer ?
#
loop_
_entity_poly.entity_id
_entity_poly.type
_entity_poly.pdbx_seq_one_letter_code
_entity_poly.pdbx_strand_id
1 'polypeptide(L)' 'MEQKKIWAFGGGKGGVGKSFVAGNLGILLAQNGHTVILADLDLGGANMHTWLGV' A
#
# COMPACT_ATOMS: atom_id res chain seq x y z
N MET A 1 -7.06 -5.45 -23.69
CA MET A 1 -6.51 -5.77 -22.36
C MET A 1 -6.65 -4.52 -21.51
N GLU A 2 -7.21 -4.62 -20.31
CA GLU A 2 -7.36 -3.47 -19.42
C GLU A 2 -5.99 -3.00 -18.92
N GLN A 3 -5.76 -1.69 -18.93
CA GLN A 3 -4.46 -1.11 -18.53
C GLN A 3 -4.36 -1.10 -17.00
N LYS A 4 -3.42 -1.88 -16.45
CA LYS A 4 -3.15 -1.86 -15.01
C LYS A 4 -2.43 -0.56 -14.62
N LYS A 5 -2.88 0.08 -13.54
CA LYS A 5 -2.22 1.25 -12.94
C LYS A 5 -1.29 0.79 -11.82
N ILE A 6 -0.07 1.32 -11.77
CA ILE A 6 0.93 1.03 -10.73
C ILE A 6 1.30 2.34 -10.05
N TRP A 7 1.15 2.39 -8.72
CA TRP A 7 1.46 3.56 -7.90
C TRP A 7 2.58 3.24 -6.92
N ALA A 8 3.59 4.11 -6.85
CA ALA A 8 4.70 4.00 -5.92
C ALA A 8 4.54 5.02 -4.79
N PHE A 9 4.59 4.56 -3.54
CA PHE A 9 4.49 5.40 -2.35
C PHE A 9 5.88 5.65 -1.77
N GLY A 10 6.47 6.80 -2.09
CA GLY A 10 7.74 7.26 -1.55
C GLY A 10 7.58 8.18 -0.33
N GLY A 11 8.70 8.44 0.37
CA GLY A 11 8.76 9.45 1.43
C GLY A 11 10.20 9.70 1.90
N GLY A 12 10.48 10.91 2.38
CA GLY A 12 11.86 11.34 2.69
C GLY A 12 12.45 10.82 4.01
N LYS A 13 11.63 10.20 4.88
CA LYS A 13 12.07 9.67 6.18
C LYS A 13 11.21 8.47 6.60
N GLY A 14 11.73 7.64 7.51
CA GLY A 14 10.94 6.66 8.25
C GLY A 14 9.85 7.34 9.10
N GLY A 15 8.70 6.69 9.27
CA GLY A 15 7.60 7.20 10.11
C GLY A 15 6.71 8.28 9.49
N VAL A 16 6.93 8.72 8.25
CA VAL A 16 6.08 9.73 7.57
C VAL A 16 4.69 9.23 7.16
N GLY A 17 4.35 7.98 7.46
CA GLY A 17 3.02 7.42 7.17
C GLY A 17 2.85 6.76 5.80
N LYS A 18 3.94 6.40 5.10
CA LYS A 18 3.87 5.76 3.76
C LYS A 18 2.97 4.52 3.73
N SER A 19 3.22 3.56 4.63
CA SER A 19 2.45 2.32 4.72
C SER A 19 0.99 2.56 5.11
N PHE A 20 0.74 3.56 5.96
CA PHE A 20 -0.61 3.97 6.35
C PHE A 20 -1.41 4.46 5.15
N VAL A 21 -0.83 5.34 4.32
CA VAL A 21 -1.51 5.85 3.13
C VAL A 21 -1.70 4.74 2.09
N ALA A 22 -0.65 3.97 1.80
CA ALA A 22 -0.71 2.89 0.82
C ALA A 22 -1.75 1.82 1.19
N GLY A 23 -1.77 1.37 2.46
CA GLY A 23 -2.71 0.39 2.97
C GLY A 23 -4.16 0.85 2.90
N ASN A 24 -4.47 2.04 3.47
CA ASN A 24 -5.83 2.58 3.43
C ASN A 24 -6.34 2.82 2.01
N LEU A 25 -5.49 3.34 1.12
CA LEU A 25 -5.90 3.58 -0.25
C LEU A 25 -6.19 2.26 -0.99
N GLY A 26 -5.40 1.22 -0.71
CA GLY A 26 -5.66 -0.11 -1.26
C GLY A 26 -6.99 -0.68 -0.77
N ILE A 27 -7.30 -0.53 0.53
CA ILE A 27 -8.59 -0.93 1.11
C ILE A 27 -9.74 -0.17 0.45
N LEU A 28 -9.63 1.16 0.34
CA LEU A 28 -10.67 2.00 -0.27
C LEU A 28 -10.92 1.63 -1.74
N LEU A 29 -9.86 1.39 -2.51
CA LEU A 29 -9.98 0.95 -3.90
C LEU A 29 -10.63 -0.44 -4.00
N ALA A 30 -10.27 -1.36 -3.12
CA ALA A 30 -10.89 -2.68 -3.05
C ALA A 30 -12.38 -2.60 -2.69
N GLN A 31 -12.75 -1.75 -1.72
CA GLN A 31 -14.13 -1.47 -1.34
C GLN A 31 -14.94 -0.85 -2.49
N ASN A 32 -14.29 -0.08 -3.37
CA ASN A 32 -14.90 0.48 -4.57
C ASN A 32 -14.96 -0.52 -5.76
N GLY A 33 -14.68 -1.81 -5.51
CA GLY A 33 -14.80 -2.88 -6.52
C GLY A 33 -13.59 -3.06 -7.42
N HIS A 34 -12.46 -2.40 -7.15
CA HIS A 34 -11.23 -2.62 -7.91
C HIS A 34 -10.46 -3.85 -7.40
N THR A 35 -9.85 -4.59 -8.31
CA THR A 35 -8.85 -5.60 -7.92
C THR A 35 -7.53 -4.91 -7.60
N VAL A 36 -7.10 -4.98 -6.33
CA VAL A 36 -5.92 -4.28 -5.83
C VAL A 36 -4.87 -5.26 -5.33
N ILE A 37 -3.60 -4.95 -5.60
CA ILE A 37 -2.45 -5.63 -5.00
C ILE A 37 -1.67 -4.58 -4.22
N LEU A 38 -1.41 -4.85 -2.95
CA LEU A 38 -0.48 -4.08 -2.13
C LEU A 38 0.83 -4.87 -1.99
N ALA A 39 1.97 -4.21 -2.25
CA ALA A 39 3.29 -4.79 -2.11
C ALA A 39 4.11 -3.94 -1.13
N ASP A 40 4.52 -4.53 -0.01
CA ASP A 40 5.45 -3.89 0.93
C ASP A 40 6.87 -4.09 0.42
N LEU A 41 7.51 -3.00 0.02
CA LEU A 41 8.90 -2.99 -0.47
C LEU A 41 9.85 -2.32 0.54
N ASP A 42 9.39 -2.03 1.76
CA ASP A 42 10.25 -1.56 2.85
C ASP A 42 10.96 -2.74 3.51
N LEU A 43 12.00 -3.28 2.85
CA LEU A 43 12.70 -4.48 3.33
C LEU A 43 13.39 -4.29 4.70
N GLY A 44 13.66 -3.05 5.11
CA GLY A 44 14.31 -2.73 6.39
C GLY A 44 13.33 -2.45 7.54
N GLY A 45 12.04 -2.25 7.24
CA GLY A 45 11.04 -1.81 8.20
C GLY A 45 9.62 -2.25 7.85
N ALA A 46 9.48 -3.41 7.19
CA ALA A 46 8.21 -3.94 6.73
C ALA A 46 7.21 -4.02 7.88
N ASN A 47 6.08 -3.33 7.72
CA ASN A 47 5.07 -3.16 8.77
C ASN A 47 3.64 -3.25 8.24
N MET A 48 3.47 -3.42 6.93
CA MET A 48 2.14 -3.43 6.32
C MET A 48 1.32 -4.64 6.77
N HIS A 49 1.95 -5.80 6.94
CA HIS A 49 1.30 -7.02 7.43
C HIS A 49 0.76 -6.84 8.86
N THR A 50 1.58 -6.30 9.78
CA THR A 50 1.15 -5.97 11.15
C THR A 50 -0.03 -5.00 11.16
N TRP A 51 0.01 -4.00 10.28
CA TRP A 51 -1.03 -2.97 10.23
C TRP A 51 -2.36 -3.49 9.66
N LEU A 52 -2.29 -4.42 8.69
CA LEU A 52 -3.47 -5.07 8.10
C LEU A 52 -3.98 -6.27 8.91
N GLY A 53 -3.22 -6.73 9.91
CA GLY A 53 -3.59 -7.87 10.75
C GLY A 53 -3.46 -9.22 10.04
N VAL A 54 -2.46 -9.36 9.15
CA VAL A 54 -2.17 -10.58 8.38
C VAL A 54 -0.77 -11.11 8.61
#